data_AF-A0A7V0I895-F1
#
_entry.id   AF-A0A7V0I895-F1
#
_cell.length_a   1.000
_cell.length_b   1.000
_cell.length_c   1.000
_cell.angle_alpha   90.00
_cell.angle_beta   90.00
_cell.angle_gamma   90.00
#
_symmetry.space_group_name_H-M   'P 1'
#
loop_
_entity.id
_entity.type
_entity.pdbx_description
1 polymer ?
#
loop_
_entity_poly.entity_id
_entity_poly.type
_entity_poly.pdbx_seq_one_letter_code
_entity_poly.pdbx_strand_id
1 'polypeptide(L)'
;AHVPREFLEIEPKGVALPFEQGYVAFVYDAEALPDKLVPRNFADLLRCELKGKIIVQDPRTSSTGRAFLLWTIWRFGERGWIDFWRAFLRNVLVVTKGWSEAYDMFLAGEAPLVLSFTTDTAYSWIEHGSLRYRVTLFDGEAYRFVDWMGIVRGTPHRNLAHSFMDLVISKEIQERIPTTQWMFPVSEIAELPEEFAKYAVIPEVPAWLPPAEVGEHLEDWISTWQELLISG
;
A
#
# COMPACT_ATOMS: atom_id res chain seq x y z
N ALA A 1 18.16 -13.34 -12.01
CA ALA A 1 16.91 -12.55 -11.90
C ALA A 1 17.29 -11.09 -11.96
N HIS A 2 16.61 -10.27 -12.76
CA HIS A 2 16.85 -8.82 -12.87
C HIS A 2 16.20 -8.04 -11.71
N VAL A 3 16.21 -8.65 -10.52
CA VAL A 3 15.57 -8.13 -9.30
C VAL A 3 16.67 -7.46 -8.46
N PRO A 4 16.42 -6.26 -7.89
CA PRO A 4 17.37 -5.57 -7.02
C PRO A 4 17.91 -6.46 -5.92
N ARG A 5 19.23 -6.39 -5.72
CA ARG A 5 19.94 -7.23 -4.75
C ARG A 5 19.40 -7.07 -3.32
N GLU A 6 18.93 -5.89 -2.96
CA GLU A 6 18.33 -5.61 -1.66
C GLU A 6 17.18 -6.56 -1.30
N PHE A 7 16.36 -6.96 -2.27
CA PHE A 7 15.26 -7.89 -2.03
C PHE A 7 15.73 -9.34 -1.85
N LEU A 8 16.87 -9.70 -2.44
CA LEU A 8 17.46 -11.03 -2.32
C LEU A 8 18.17 -11.23 -0.97
N GLU A 9 18.43 -10.13 -0.24
CA GLU A 9 19.11 -10.14 1.04
C GLU A 9 18.15 -10.15 2.24
N ILE A 10 16.83 -10.03 2.01
CA ILE A 10 15.79 -10.13 3.05
C ILE A 10 15.71 -11.57 3.55
N GLU A 11 15.83 -11.74 4.87
CA GLU A 11 15.75 -13.05 5.52
C GLU A 11 14.29 -13.50 5.72
N PRO A 12 13.98 -14.80 5.59
CA PRO A 12 14.90 -15.89 5.23
C PRO A 12 15.23 -15.89 3.72
N LYS A 13 16.53 -15.89 3.39
CA LYS A 13 17.01 -15.80 2.00
C LYS A 13 16.53 -16.96 1.13
N GLY A 14 16.12 -16.64 -0.10
CA GLY A 14 15.80 -17.63 -1.13
C GLY A 14 14.52 -18.44 -0.91
N VAL A 15 13.67 -18.04 0.04
CA VAL A 15 12.36 -18.68 0.30
C VAL A 15 11.25 -18.06 -0.53
N ALA A 16 11.36 -16.77 -0.84
CA ALA A 16 10.42 -16.04 -1.68
C ALA A 16 11.16 -15.08 -2.63
N LEU A 17 10.50 -14.73 -3.75
CA LEU A 17 10.95 -13.73 -4.70
C LEU A 17 9.92 -12.61 -4.78
N PRO A 18 10.35 -11.34 -4.79
CA PRO A 18 9.42 -10.25 -5.03
C PRO A 18 8.98 -10.30 -6.49
N PHE A 19 7.77 -9.83 -6.79
CA PHE A 19 7.30 -9.78 -8.17
C PHE A 19 6.67 -8.44 -8.56
N GLU A 20 6.21 -7.67 -7.59
CA GLU A 20 5.82 -6.28 -7.78
C GLU A 20 6.04 -5.49 -6.48
N GLN A 21 6.06 -4.18 -6.61
CA GLN A 21 6.22 -3.27 -5.48
C GLN A 21 5.38 -2.02 -5.66
N GLY A 22 5.09 -1.35 -4.56
CA GLY A 22 4.36 -0.10 -4.53
C GLY A 22 4.65 0.65 -3.24
N TYR A 23 3.96 1.77 -3.07
CA TYR A 23 3.99 2.51 -1.83
C TYR A 23 2.56 2.81 -1.41
N VAL A 24 2.20 2.43 -0.19
CA VAL A 24 0.87 2.69 0.37
C VAL A 24 0.81 4.15 0.80
N ALA A 25 -0.21 4.85 0.29
CA ALA A 25 -0.45 6.27 0.50
C ALA A 25 -1.97 6.56 0.51
N PHE A 26 -2.35 7.79 0.83
CA PHE A 26 -3.74 8.21 0.67
C PHE A 26 -3.99 8.76 -0.72
N VAL A 27 -5.14 8.42 -1.27
CA VAL A 27 -5.66 8.91 -2.54
C VAL A 27 -6.91 9.72 -2.24
N TYR A 28 -7.04 10.85 -2.92
CA TYR A 28 -8.17 11.75 -2.75
C TYR A 28 -8.84 12.07 -4.08
N ASP A 29 -10.14 12.31 -4.00
CA ASP A 29 -10.91 12.86 -5.11
C ASP A 29 -10.77 14.40 -5.11
N ALA A 30 -10.04 14.93 -6.08
CA ALA A 30 -9.76 16.35 -6.21
C ALA A 30 -10.99 17.20 -6.58
N GLU A 31 -12.06 16.58 -7.08
CA GLU A 31 -13.33 17.27 -7.34
C GLU A 31 -14.21 17.34 -6.09
N ALA A 32 -14.04 16.40 -5.14
CA ALA A 32 -14.85 16.28 -3.93
C ALA A 32 -14.16 16.81 -2.66
N LEU A 33 -12.82 16.85 -2.61
CA LEU A 33 -12.05 17.33 -1.46
C LEU A 33 -11.44 18.72 -1.75
N PRO A 34 -11.83 19.77 -1.01
CA PRO A 34 -11.19 21.08 -1.13
C PRO A 34 -9.69 21.00 -0.85
N ASP A 35 -8.85 21.66 -1.64
CA ASP A 35 -7.38 21.64 -1.52
C ASP A 35 -6.86 21.90 -0.09
N LYS A 36 -7.54 22.77 0.66
CA LYS A 36 -7.17 23.10 2.06
C LYS A 36 -7.34 21.92 3.04
N LEU A 37 -8.14 20.91 2.68
CA LEU A 37 -8.42 19.72 3.47
C LEU A 37 -7.61 18.50 3.02
N VAL A 38 -6.86 18.59 1.91
CA VAL A 38 -5.97 17.50 1.48
C VAL A 38 -4.90 17.27 2.56
N PRO A 39 -4.84 16.08 3.18
CA PRO A 39 -3.87 15.81 4.23
C PRO A 39 -2.46 15.74 3.66
N ARG A 40 -1.50 16.43 4.29
CA ARG A 40 -0.07 16.42 3.88
C ARG A 40 0.86 15.84 4.93
N ASN A 41 0.31 15.40 6.05
CA ASN A 41 0.99 14.73 7.14
C ASN A 41 -0.05 13.97 7.97
N PHE A 42 0.41 13.15 8.91
CA PHE A 42 -0.49 12.38 9.78
C PHE A 42 -1.36 13.24 10.70
N ALA A 43 -0.90 14.42 11.14
CA ALA A 43 -1.72 15.29 11.99
C ALA A 43 -2.93 15.85 11.23
N ASP A 44 -2.80 16.06 9.93
CA ASP A 44 -3.89 16.53 9.08
C ASP A 44 -5.03 15.52 9.00
N LEU A 45 -4.74 14.22 9.05
CA LEU A 45 -5.76 13.16 9.11
C LEU A 45 -6.64 13.25 10.35
N LEU A 46 -6.20 13.96 11.39
CA LEU A 46 -6.92 14.11 12.67
C LEU A 46 -7.81 15.36 12.72
N ARG A 47 -7.77 16.21 11.68
CA ARG A 47 -8.62 17.42 11.59
C ARG A 47 -10.09 17.06 11.63
N CYS A 48 -10.90 17.80 12.39
CA CYS A 48 -12.31 17.48 12.59
C CYS A 48 -13.14 17.64 11.31
N GLU A 49 -12.68 18.44 10.35
CA GLU A 49 -13.27 18.61 9.02
C GLU A 49 -13.21 17.33 8.17
N LEU A 50 -12.36 16.37 8.54
CA LEU A 50 -12.27 15.05 7.90
C LEU A 50 -13.18 14.00 8.53
N LYS A 51 -14.03 14.37 9.49
CA LYS A 51 -14.95 13.42 10.14
C LYS A 51 -15.84 12.71 9.12
N GLY A 52 -15.72 11.39 9.03
CA GLY A 52 -16.50 10.55 8.10
C GLY A 52 -16.09 10.72 6.63
N LYS A 53 -14.84 11.15 6.36
CA LYS A 53 -14.36 11.39 4.99
C LYS A 53 -13.27 10.42 4.54
N ILE A 54 -12.94 9.40 5.34
CA ILE A 54 -11.78 8.54 5.11
C ILE A 54 -12.22 7.08 5.09
N ILE A 55 -11.85 6.36 4.04
CA ILE A 55 -12.02 4.91 3.93
C ILE A 55 -10.64 4.25 4.12
N VAL A 56 -10.57 3.25 4.98
CA VAL A 56 -9.36 2.43 5.17
C VAL A 56 -9.74 0.96 5.26
N GLN A 57 -8.75 0.07 5.21
CA GLN A 57 -8.96 -1.37 5.32
C GLN A 57 -8.50 -1.92 6.68
N ASP A 58 -9.08 -3.04 7.07
CA ASP A 58 -8.74 -3.78 8.29
C ASP A 58 -7.36 -4.47 8.14
N PRO A 59 -6.37 -4.19 9.01
CA PRO A 59 -5.05 -4.78 8.96
C PRO A 59 -5.02 -6.30 9.22
N ARG A 60 -6.10 -6.89 9.73
CA ARG A 60 -6.21 -8.34 9.91
C ARG A 60 -6.38 -9.06 8.58
N THR A 61 -7.17 -8.48 7.68
CA THR A 61 -7.61 -9.13 6.43
C THR A 61 -7.07 -8.48 5.17
N SER A 62 -6.67 -7.21 5.21
CA SER A 62 -6.11 -6.48 4.08
C SER A 62 -4.61 -6.26 4.26
N SER A 63 -3.82 -6.59 3.23
CA SER A 63 -2.40 -6.26 3.16
C SER A 63 -2.16 -4.74 3.13
N THR A 64 -3.00 -3.97 2.42
CA THR A 64 -2.96 -2.49 2.41
C THR A 64 -3.27 -1.90 3.79
N GLY A 65 -4.31 -2.40 4.46
CA GLY A 65 -4.63 -2.00 5.84
C GLY A 65 -3.48 -2.30 6.80
N ARG A 66 -2.84 -3.47 6.63
CA ARG A 66 -1.67 -3.89 7.42
C ARG A 66 -0.47 -2.99 7.18
N ALA A 67 -0.21 -2.62 5.93
CA ALA A 67 0.86 -1.70 5.56
C ALA A 67 0.67 -0.34 6.23
N PHE A 68 -0.55 0.18 6.32
CA PHE A 68 -0.81 1.43 7.03
C PHE A 68 -0.64 1.32 8.54
N LEU A 69 -1.03 0.20 9.17
CA LEU A 69 -0.69 -0.06 10.57
C LEU A 69 0.84 -0.01 10.78
N LEU A 70 1.60 -0.74 9.95
CA LEU A 70 3.06 -0.74 10.02
C LEU A 70 3.68 0.64 9.76
N TRP A 71 3.09 1.43 8.86
CA TRP A 71 3.52 2.81 8.61
C TRP A 71 3.36 3.69 9.85
N THR A 72 2.23 3.59 10.54
CA THR A 72 2.01 4.34 11.78
C THR A 72 2.97 3.91 12.89
N ILE A 73 3.31 2.62 12.97
CA ILE A 73 4.29 2.09 13.94
C ILE A 73 5.69 2.64 13.60
N TRP A 74 6.10 2.59 12.33
CA TRP A 74 7.36 3.16 11.88
C TRP A 74 7.46 4.66 12.22
N ARG A 75 6.38 5.42 12.01
CA ARG A 75 6.36 6.87 12.23
C ARG A 75 6.34 7.26 13.70
N PHE A 76 5.53 6.58 14.51
CA PHE A 76 5.22 7.00 15.89
C PHE A 76 5.88 6.13 16.98
N GLY A 77 6.52 5.02 16.60
CA GLY A 77 7.07 4.03 17.52
C GLY A 77 5.99 3.31 18.32
N GLU A 78 6.40 2.32 19.14
CA GLU A 78 5.52 1.32 19.80
C GLU A 78 4.31 1.86 20.56
N ARG A 79 4.35 3.10 21.07
CA ARG A 79 3.24 3.67 21.86
C ARG A 79 2.49 4.77 21.14
N GLY A 80 3.16 5.55 20.30
CA GLY A 80 2.55 6.71 19.66
C GLY A 80 1.52 6.32 18.59
N TRP A 81 1.68 5.15 17.95
CA TRP A 81 0.75 4.68 16.93
C TRP A 81 -0.65 4.41 17.51
N ILE A 82 -0.73 3.91 18.74
CA ILE A 82 -2.01 3.60 19.41
C ILE A 82 -2.85 4.87 19.60
N ASP A 83 -2.23 5.93 20.12
CA ASP A 83 -2.92 7.21 20.34
C ASP A 83 -3.31 7.87 19.02
N PHE A 84 -2.46 7.74 17.98
CA PHE A 84 -2.81 8.15 16.63
C PHE A 84 -4.06 7.41 16.13
N TRP A 85 -4.10 6.08 16.20
CA TRP A 85 -5.24 5.29 15.72
C TRP A 85 -6.53 5.60 16.46
N ARG A 86 -6.50 5.76 17.79
CA ARG A 86 -7.68 6.21 18.57
C ARG A 86 -8.20 7.56 18.09
N ALA A 87 -7.31 8.47 17.72
CA ALA A 87 -7.71 9.77 17.19
C ALA A 87 -8.23 9.68 15.76
N PHE A 88 -7.53 8.93 14.92
CA PHE A 88 -7.78 8.76 13.50
C PHE A 88 -9.11 8.07 13.22
N LEU A 89 -9.46 7.01 13.97
CA LEU A 89 -10.70 6.25 13.78
C LEU A 89 -11.96 7.11 13.91
N ARG A 90 -11.91 8.24 14.63
CA ARG A 90 -13.03 9.19 14.71
C ARG A 90 -13.32 9.88 13.38
N ASN A 91 -12.35 9.92 12.46
CA ASN A 91 -12.48 10.52 11.14
C ASN A 91 -12.76 9.49 10.04
N VAL A 92 -12.56 8.20 10.33
CA VAL A 92 -12.83 7.11 9.41
C VAL A 92 -14.34 6.94 9.23
N LEU A 93 -14.79 6.93 7.98
CA LEU A 93 -16.16 6.58 7.60
C LEU A 93 -16.41 5.09 7.85
N VAL A 94 -15.49 4.25 7.33
CA VAL A 94 -15.59 2.80 7.39
C VAL A 94 -14.21 2.15 7.34
N VAL A 95 -14.09 1.02 8.03
CA VAL A 95 -12.96 0.10 7.92
C VAL A 95 -13.46 -1.14 7.16
N THR A 96 -13.07 -1.28 5.89
CA THR A 96 -13.50 -2.40 5.03
C THR A 96 -12.66 -3.65 5.27
N LYS A 97 -13.13 -4.82 4.83
CA LYS A 97 -12.33 -6.06 4.98
C LYS A 97 -11.18 -6.12 3.99
N GLY A 98 -11.33 -5.50 2.83
CA GLY A 98 -10.39 -5.61 1.72
C GLY A 98 -10.26 -4.31 0.95
N TRP A 99 -9.18 -4.22 0.17
CA TRP A 99 -8.86 -3.05 -0.64
C TRP A 99 -9.90 -2.80 -1.74
N SER A 100 -10.34 -3.84 -2.45
CA SER A 100 -11.32 -3.68 -3.54
C SER A 100 -12.62 -3.05 -3.07
N GLU A 101 -13.17 -3.52 -1.94
CA GLU A 101 -14.38 -2.92 -1.34
C GLU A 101 -14.17 -1.45 -0.98
N ALA A 102 -13.04 -1.10 -0.36
CA ALA A 102 -12.71 0.29 -0.03
C ALA A 102 -12.61 1.18 -1.28
N TYR A 103 -11.95 0.67 -2.33
CA TYR A 103 -11.73 1.42 -3.55
C TYR A 103 -13.02 1.60 -4.36
N ASP A 104 -13.88 0.57 -4.43
CA ASP A 104 -15.20 0.66 -5.06
C ASP A 104 -16.08 1.73 -4.38
N MET A 105 -16.09 1.77 -3.04
CA MET A 105 -16.79 2.82 -2.28
C MET A 105 -16.24 4.22 -2.55
N PHE A 106 -14.91 4.35 -2.68
CA PHE A 106 -14.26 5.60 -3.04
C PHE A 106 -14.66 6.07 -4.45
N LEU A 107 -14.64 5.18 -5.44
CA LEU A 107 -15.08 5.48 -6.80
C LEU A 107 -16.57 5.83 -6.86
N ALA A 108 -17.38 5.22 -6.00
CA ALA A 108 -18.80 5.55 -5.84
C ALA A 108 -19.05 6.90 -5.12
N GLY A 109 -18.00 7.55 -4.61
CA GLY A 109 -18.07 8.86 -3.95
C GLY A 109 -18.54 8.81 -2.50
N GLU A 110 -18.49 7.65 -1.84
CA GLU A 110 -18.92 7.51 -0.45
C GLU A 110 -18.04 8.30 0.52
N ALA A 111 -16.75 8.40 0.22
CA ALA A 111 -15.83 9.29 0.91
C ALA A 111 -14.76 9.82 -0.06
N PRO A 112 -14.25 11.05 0.14
CA PRO A 112 -13.27 11.65 -0.76
C PRO A 112 -11.82 11.25 -0.49
N LEU A 113 -11.53 10.42 0.53
CA LEU A 113 -10.19 9.90 0.83
C LEU A 113 -10.23 8.39 1.01
N VAL A 114 -9.25 7.69 0.44
CA VAL A 114 -9.06 6.25 0.62
C VAL A 114 -7.58 5.92 0.80
N LEU A 115 -7.28 4.92 1.63
CA LEU A 115 -5.95 4.33 1.71
C LEU A 115 -5.73 3.39 0.52
N SER A 116 -4.72 3.67 -0.30
CA SER A 116 -4.42 2.93 -1.52
C SER A 116 -2.93 3.06 -1.87
N PHE A 117 -2.56 3.23 -3.13
CA PHE A 117 -1.18 3.24 -3.61
C PHE A 117 -0.77 4.53 -4.32
N THR A 118 0.52 4.81 -4.34
CA THR A 118 1.09 6.00 -5.01
C THR A 118 1.01 5.95 -6.55
N THR A 119 0.52 4.86 -7.10
CA THR A 119 0.29 4.64 -8.54
C THR A 119 -1.11 5.08 -8.99
N ASP A 120 -2.03 5.38 -8.08
CA ASP A 120 -3.44 5.62 -8.42
C ASP A 120 -3.66 6.90 -9.24
N THR A 121 -2.73 7.86 -9.22
CA THR A 121 -2.80 9.02 -10.14
C THR A 121 -2.54 8.60 -11.59
N ALA A 122 -1.66 7.61 -11.82
CA ALA A 122 -1.47 7.01 -13.14
C ALA A 122 -2.70 6.20 -13.57
N TYR A 123 -3.30 5.43 -12.65
CA TYR A 123 -4.58 4.75 -12.90
C TYR A 123 -5.66 5.74 -13.33
N SER A 124 -5.84 6.84 -12.58
CA SER A 124 -6.82 7.88 -12.88
C SER A 124 -6.64 8.42 -14.30
N TRP A 125 -5.40 8.72 -14.69
CA TRP A 125 -5.11 9.23 -16.02
C TRP A 125 -5.33 8.20 -17.12
N ILE A 126 -4.78 7.00 -16.96
CA ILE A 126 -4.77 5.99 -18.03
C ILE A 126 -6.17 5.42 -18.27
N GLU A 127 -6.92 5.12 -17.21
CA GLU A 127 -8.24 4.48 -17.32
C GLU A 127 -9.37 5.50 -17.53
N HIS A 128 -9.26 6.70 -16.95
CA HIS A 128 -10.33 7.69 -16.95
C HIS A 128 -10.01 8.97 -17.74
N GLY A 129 -8.78 9.14 -18.23
CA GLY A 129 -8.35 10.36 -18.93
C GLY A 129 -8.39 11.61 -18.04
N SER A 130 -8.33 11.45 -16.72
CA SER A 130 -8.51 12.54 -15.77
C SER A 130 -7.52 12.48 -14.61
N LEU A 131 -7.20 13.64 -14.02
CA LEU A 131 -6.42 13.74 -12.77
C LEU A 131 -7.34 13.97 -11.57
N ARG A 132 -8.54 13.35 -11.59
CA ARG A 132 -9.51 13.47 -10.51
C ARG A 132 -9.00 12.75 -9.25
N TYR A 133 -8.55 11.51 -9.38
CA TYR A 133 -8.01 10.76 -8.25
C TYR A 133 -6.51 11.00 -8.16
N ARG A 134 -6.08 11.58 -7.04
CA ARG A 134 -4.71 12.07 -6.85
C ARG A 134 -4.12 11.51 -5.57
N VAL A 135 -2.84 11.20 -5.61
CA VAL A 135 -2.06 10.74 -4.46
C VAL A 135 -1.63 11.93 -3.62
N THR A 136 -1.65 11.77 -2.30
CA THR A 136 -1.01 12.70 -1.36
C THR A 136 0.00 11.95 -0.49
N LEU A 137 1.20 12.52 -0.35
CA LEU A 137 2.26 12.00 0.52
C LEU A 137 2.24 12.72 1.86
N PHE A 138 2.68 12.04 2.92
CA PHE A 138 2.74 12.62 4.27
C PHE A 138 4.17 12.98 4.63
N ASP A 139 4.51 14.27 4.63
CA ASP A 139 5.89 14.73 4.84
C ASP A 139 6.89 14.10 3.83
N GLY A 140 6.43 13.78 2.62
CA GLY A 140 7.20 13.04 1.60
C GLY A 140 7.27 11.53 1.83
N GLU A 141 6.55 11.02 2.83
CA GLU A 141 6.51 9.61 3.19
C GLU A 141 5.38 8.86 2.49
N ALA A 142 5.65 7.60 2.16
CA ALA A 142 4.67 6.55 1.92
C ALA A 142 5.28 5.21 2.33
N TYR A 143 4.45 4.21 2.65
CA TYR A 143 4.96 2.95 3.17
C TYR A 143 5.30 1.98 2.05
N ARG A 144 6.55 1.52 1.98
CA ARG A 144 6.99 0.57 0.97
C ARG A 144 6.23 -0.75 1.12
N PHE A 145 5.72 -1.23 0.01
CA PHE A 145 4.91 -2.43 -0.09
C PHE A 145 5.49 -3.31 -1.20
N VAL A 146 5.71 -4.59 -0.90
CA VAL A 146 6.33 -5.53 -1.84
C VAL A 146 5.55 -6.83 -1.75
N ASP A 147 5.10 -7.32 -2.89
CA ASP A 147 4.45 -8.62 -2.98
C ASP A 147 5.45 -9.71 -3.37
N TRP A 148 5.31 -10.84 -2.70
CA TRP A 148 6.25 -11.94 -2.73
C TRP A 148 5.57 -13.22 -3.19
N MET A 149 6.29 -14.02 -3.97
CA MET A 149 5.90 -15.37 -4.35
C MET A 149 6.90 -16.39 -3.79
N GLY A 150 6.40 -17.50 -3.26
CA GLY A 150 7.20 -18.59 -2.75
C GLY A 150 6.69 -19.94 -3.23
N ILE A 151 7.59 -20.93 -3.36
CA ILE A 151 7.21 -22.29 -3.70
C ILE A 151 6.77 -23.03 -2.44
N VAL A 152 5.53 -23.52 -2.44
CA VAL A 152 4.98 -24.30 -1.33
C VAL A 152 5.81 -25.58 -1.11
N ARG A 153 6.26 -25.77 0.14
CA ARG A 153 7.04 -26.94 0.54
C ARG A 153 6.26 -28.22 0.26
N GLY A 154 6.91 -29.19 -0.39
CA GLY A 154 6.33 -30.51 -0.68
C GLY A 154 5.54 -30.59 -1.98
N THR A 155 5.50 -29.52 -2.80
CA THR A 155 4.87 -29.60 -4.13
C THR A 155 5.50 -30.71 -5.00
N PRO A 156 4.69 -31.56 -5.66
CA PRO A 156 5.19 -32.54 -6.62
C PRO A 156 5.61 -31.89 -7.96
N HIS A 157 5.29 -30.61 -8.17
CA HIS A 157 5.51 -29.88 -9.42
C HIS A 157 6.60 -28.82 -9.30
N ARG A 158 7.72 -29.15 -8.64
CA ARG A 158 8.79 -28.18 -8.36
C ARG A 158 9.34 -27.49 -9.60
N ASN A 159 9.61 -28.22 -10.67
CA ASN A 159 10.14 -27.64 -11.91
C ASN A 159 9.14 -26.67 -12.55
N LEU A 160 7.85 -27.02 -12.57
CA LEU A 160 6.80 -26.13 -13.09
C LEU A 160 6.65 -24.88 -12.24
N ALA A 161 6.73 -25.00 -10.91
CA ALA A 161 6.70 -23.85 -10.01
C ALA A 161 7.87 -22.89 -10.28
N HIS A 162 9.09 -23.40 -10.47
CA HIS A 162 10.23 -22.57 -10.87
C HIS A 162 10.02 -21.90 -12.23
N SER A 163 9.56 -22.64 -13.25
CA SER A 163 9.27 -22.05 -14.56
C SER A 163 8.18 -20.96 -14.51
N PHE A 164 7.19 -21.12 -13.63
CA PHE A 164 6.19 -20.08 -13.41
C PHE A 164 6.80 -18.83 -12.76
N MET A 165 7.64 -18.99 -11.73
CA MET A 165 8.33 -17.86 -11.11
C MET A 165 9.23 -17.12 -12.11
N ASP A 166 9.97 -17.86 -12.95
CA ASP A 166 10.81 -17.31 -14.02
C ASP A 166 9.99 -16.51 -15.04
N LEU A 167 8.79 -16.99 -15.38
CA LEU A 167 7.85 -16.27 -16.25
C LEU A 167 7.40 -14.96 -15.60
N VAL A 168 7.01 -14.97 -14.32
CA VAL A 168 6.50 -13.78 -13.62
C VAL A 168 7.56 -12.68 -13.49
N ILE A 169 8.83 -13.04 -13.30
CA ILE A 169 9.95 -12.06 -13.25
C ILE A 169 10.54 -11.72 -14.63
N SER A 170 10.01 -12.30 -15.70
CA SER A 170 10.47 -11.99 -17.07
C SER A 170 10.20 -10.53 -17.42
N LYS A 171 11.01 -9.96 -18.32
CA LYS A 171 10.80 -8.58 -18.82
C LYS A 171 9.36 -8.38 -19.31
N GLU A 172 8.86 -9.32 -20.10
CA GLU A 172 7.52 -9.27 -20.69
C GLU A 172 6.41 -9.14 -19.64
N ILE A 173 6.42 -9.96 -18.58
CA ILE A 173 5.40 -9.86 -17.53
C ILE A 173 5.59 -8.59 -16.70
N GLN A 174 6.84 -8.25 -16.37
CA GLN A 174 7.15 -7.09 -15.54
C GLN A 174 6.73 -5.77 -16.22
N GLU A 175 6.84 -5.67 -17.55
CA GLU A 175 6.36 -4.49 -18.30
C GLU A 175 4.83 -4.37 -18.34
N ARG A 176 4.09 -5.43 -17.99
CA ARG A 176 2.62 -5.40 -17.92
C ARG A 176 2.09 -5.02 -16.54
N ILE A 177 2.87 -5.24 -15.48
CA ILE A 177 2.50 -4.93 -14.09
C ILE A 177 1.95 -3.50 -13.91
N PRO A 178 2.58 -2.45 -14.47
CA PRO A 178 2.11 -1.07 -14.33
C PRO A 178 0.64 -0.82 -14.68
N THR A 179 0.10 -1.55 -15.66
CA THR A 179 -1.26 -1.32 -16.18
C THR A 179 -2.21 -2.48 -15.96
N THR A 180 -1.73 -3.62 -15.44
CA THR A 180 -2.59 -4.75 -15.08
C THR A 180 -2.76 -4.91 -13.57
N GLN A 181 -1.77 -4.52 -12.77
CA GLN A 181 -1.82 -4.58 -11.30
C GLN A 181 -1.77 -3.19 -10.66
N TRP A 182 -1.44 -2.15 -11.45
CA TRP A 182 -1.25 -0.78 -10.94
C TRP A 182 -0.15 -0.70 -9.87
N MET A 183 0.93 -1.42 -10.10
CA MET A 183 2.11 -1.50 -9.24
C MET A 183 3.37 -1.21 -10.04
N PHE A 184 4.47 -0.89 -9.37
CA PHE A 184 5.78 -0.84 -10.02
C PHE A 184 6.33 -2.26 -10.23
N PRO A 185 6.99 -2.53 -11.36
CA PRO A 185 7.76 -3.76 -11.52
C PRO A 185 8.91 -3.80 -10.51
N VAL A 186 9.33 -5.01 -10.18
CA VAL A 186 10.57 -5.23 -9.42
C VAL A 186 11.78 -5.40 -10.34
N SER A 187 11.55 -5.60 -11.64
CA SER A 187 12.61 -5.79 -12.63
C SER A 187 13.29 -4.48 -13.00
N GLU A 188 14.63 -4.45 -12.92
CA GLU A 188 15.47 -3.31 -13.32
C GLU A 188 15.51 -3.09 -14.85
N ILE A 189 15.06 -4.06 -15.64
CA ILE A 189 15.09 -4.02 -17.11
C ILE A 189 13.71 -3.81 -17.75
N ALA A 190 12.65 -3.69 -16.93
CA ALA A 190 11.31 -3.41 -17.42
C ALA A 190 11.18 -1.92 -17.76
N GLU A 191 10.64 -1.62 -18.94
CA GLU A 191 10.33 -0.25 -19.33
C GLU A 191 8.93 0.13 -18.82
N LEU A 192 8.82 1.30 -18.19
CA LEU A 192 7.53 1.82 -17.73
C LEU A 192 6.81 2.52 -18.89
N PRO A 193 5.48 2.35 -19.01
CA PRO A 193 4.68 3.19 -19.89
C PRO A 193 4.85 4.67 -19.55
N GLU A 194 4.96 5.54 -20.55
CA GLU A 194 5.25 6.98 -20.37
C GLU A 194 4.29 7.65 -19.39
N GLU A 195 2.98 7.46 -19.58
CA GLU A 195 1.95 8.05 -18.71
C GLU A 195 1.99 7.48 -17.29
N PHE A 196 2.34 6.20 -17.14
CA PHE A 196 2.52 5.61 -15.81
C PHE A 196 3.72 6.24 -15.11
N ALA A 197 4.87 6.32 -15.78
CA ALA A 197 6.08 6.93 -15.24
C ALA A 197 5.90 8.42 -14.89
N LYS A 198 5.04 9.12 -15.64
CA LYS A 198 4.72 10.53 -15.44
C LYS A 198 3.85 10.80 -14.21
N TYR A 199 2.89 9.92 -13.94
CA TYR A 199 1.87 10.15 -12.90
C TYR A 199 1.99 9.28 -11.67
N ALA A 200 2.66 8.13 -11.74
CA ALA A 200 2.97 7.35 -10.56
C ALA A 200 3.96 8.11 -9.69
N VAL A 201 3.74 8.09 -8.38
CA VAL A 201 4.54 8.86 -7.41
C VAL A 201 5.50 7.90 -6.69
N ILE A 202 6.77 8.29 -6.62
CA ILE A 202 7.78 7.64 -5.77
C ILE A 202 8.02 8.55 -4.57
N PRO A 203 7.82 8.09 -3.33
CA PRO A 203 8.00 8.94 -2.15
C PRO A 203 9.48 9.28 -1.94
N GLU A 204 9.75 10.47 -1.40
CA GLU A 204 11.10 10.85 -0.97
C GLU A 204 11.58 10.00 0.20
N VAL A 205 10.64 9.58 1.06
CA VAL A 205 10.90 8.76 2.25
C VAL A 205 10.07 7.48 2.17
N PRO A 206 10.59 6.40 1.56
CA PRO A 206 9.93 5.11 1.56
C PRO A 206 10.03 4.47 2.94
N ALA A 207 9.01 4.67 3.78
CA ALA A 207 8.94 4.09 5.12
C ALA A 207 8.92 2.56 5.05
N TRP A 208 9.63 1.91 5.96
CA TRP A 208 9.80 0.45 5.94
C TRP A 208 10.21 -0.07 7.31
N LEU A 209 9.46 -1.04 7.85
CA LEU A 209 9.90 -1.83 8.99
C LEU A 209 10.65 -3.08 8.53
N PRO A 210 11.74 -3.46 9.19
CA PRO A 210 12.44 -4.71 8.90
C PRO A 210 11.50 -5.93 8.97
N PRO A 211 11.48 -6.82 7.96
CA PRO A 211 10.59 -7.98 7.98
C PRO A 211 10.75 -8.92 9.17
N ALA A 212 11.96 -9.03 9.73
CA ALA A 212 12.21 -9.82 10.94
C ALA A 212 11.47 -9.23 12.16
N GLU A 213 11.56 -7.91 12.35
CA GLU A 213 10.84 -7.20 13.41
C GLU A 213 9.31 -7.33 13.22
N VAL A 214 8.82 -7.16 11.99
CA VAL A 214 7.40 -7.39 11.68
C VAL A 214 7.01 -8.83 12.01
N GLY A 215 7.81 -9.83 11.62
CA GLY A 215 7.53 -11.23 11.91
C GLY A 215 7.47 -11.56 13.40
N GLU A 216 8.25 -10.87 14.24
CA GLU A 216 8.27 -11.04 15.69
C GLU A 216 7.08 -10.37 16.40
N HIS A 217 6.57 -9.25 15.88
CA HIS A 217 5.62 -8.40 16.61
C HIS A 217 4.24 -8.22 15.97
N LEU A 218 4.04 -8.67 14.73
CA LEU A 218 2.83 -8.37 13.96
C LEU A 218 1.54 -8.85 14.64
N GLU A 219 1.55 -10.05 15.24
CA GLU A 219 0.36 -10.59 15.91
C GLU A 219 -0.06 -9.71 17.10
N ASP A 220 0.90 -9.25 17.90
CA ASP A 220 0.66 -8.36 19.05
C ASP A 220 0.15 -6.98 18.60
N TRP A 221 0.75 -6.41 17.55
CA TRP A 221 0.30 -5.13 16.99
C TRP A 221 -1.12 -5.21 16.42
N ILE A 222 -1.45 -6.29 15.71
CA ILE A 222 -2.80 -6.53 15.20
C ILE A 222 -3.81 -6.71 16.35
N SER A 223 -3.44 -7.50 17.37
CA SER A 223 -4.30 -7.72 18.54
C SER A 223 -4.59 -6.40 19.26
N THR A 224 -3.56 -5.59 19.48
CA THR A 224 -3.68 -4.26 20.10
C THR A 224 -4.56 -3.33 19.26
N TRP A 225 -4.38 -3.32 17.93
CA TRP A 225 -5.24 -2.51 17.04
C TRP A 225 -6.71 -2.94 17.11
N GLN A 226 -6.97 -4.25 17.18
CA GLN A 226 -8.34 -4.78 17.28
C GLN A 226 -9.04 -4.33 18.58
N GLU A 227 -8.32 -4.27 19.70
CA GLU A 227 -8.87 -3.78 20.97
C GLU A 227 -9.35 -2.32 20.89
N LEU A 228 -8.74 -1.49 20.02
CA LEU A 228 -9.17 -0.10 19.80
C LEU A 228 -10.57 0.00 19.19
N LEU A 229 -11.00 -0.99 18.40
CA LEU A 229 -12.33 -1.01 17.80
C LEU A 229 -13.42 -1.47 18.77
N ILE A 230 -13.05 -2.18 19.84
CA ILE A 230 -14.00 -2.70 20.84
C ILE A 230 -14.16 -1.71 22.00
N SER A 231 -13.12 -0.93 22.29
CA SER A 231 -13.05 -0.02 23.43
C SER A 231 -13.44 1.44 23.14
N GLY A 232 -13.81 1.76 21.90
CA GLY A 232 -14.29 3.08 21.47
C GLY A 232 -15.80 3.12 21.25
#